data_AF-A0A239MIB3-F1
#
_entry.id   AF-A0A239MIB3-F1
#
_cell.length_a   1.000
_cell.length_b   1.000
_cell.length_c   1.000
_cell.angle_alpha   90.00
_cell.angle_beta   90.00
_cell.angle_gamma   90.00
#
_symmetry.space_group_name_H-M   'P 1'
#
loop_
_entity.id
_entity.type
_entity.pdbx_description
1 polymer ?
#
loop_
_entity_poly.entity_id
_entity_poly.type
_entity_poly.pdbx_seq_one_letter_code
_entity_poly.pdbx_strand_id
1 'polypeptide(L)'
;MSRTHQAPLDDELSDAALTERVRAGAPTAYPATEELRRRHLPAVACYARLCTRDRAAADQLAAQAFALAWQEVHRGVDPRGPWRHRLLMLVHQAAAVWAAGSRRERLGDAYAAFIDDIRGSEQRLPGLPGLPVHPRLHLAERSVPAGGFAALPQHTQGVLWHAVVERESASDVARWTGDRPSELPDLTARARDALRESYLRTYLDRSQDPRCKGFGRLLDAAARREDARQNEDVERHLAHCQGCSGALETLIALEHDPRPLLAAALLGWAGPAYLAARAAPALPAAAPAPPAAPATSRRRRRPGPLERLLSLRTRYPSPLVSLLLVTVAGLAATGLVYATGDDRAPTGNDRALPRPPAGSVTVTATATQTVTPSPTATRGPSGRPGASATVSASATRSPAPPTRTPGGDPPRRVPGGDWAQVVNDASGLCLDVRDEEFDKGDDVIVAGCDSGSASQQWRVDSRGLLVNGADSSFCLDSRGDTDRGLGIWACSSVEGGNAANLQFLVDSLGRVRPRIDPGTAMEPDGTAPGSTLSFATAGTGDAQRWHAG
;
A
#
# COMPACT_ATOMS: atom_id res chain seq x y z
N MET A 1 -34.17 -19.66 20.10
CA MET A 1 -32.72 -19.75 19.84
C MET A 1 -32.31 -18.52 19.03
N SER A 2 -31.99 -17.44 19.72
CA SER A 2 -31.54 -16.19 19.08
C SER A 2 -30.08 -16.38 18.68
N ARG A 3 -29.80 -16.49 17.38
CA ARG A 3 -28.43 -16.41 16.86
C ARG A 3 -27.94 -14.99 17.14
N THR A 4 -27.04 -14.86 18.10
CA THR A 4 -26.18 -13.68 18.25
C THR A 4 -25.36 -13.59 16.97
N HIS A 5 -25.69 -12.64 16.10
CA HIS A 5 -24.89 -12.31 14.92
C HIS A 5 -23.64 -11.60 15.44
N GLN A 6 -22.59 -12.37 15.71
CA GLN A 6 -21.29 -11.81 16.05
C GLN A 6 -20.82 -10.99 14.85
N ALA A 7 -20.41 -9.74 15.08
CA ALA A 7 -19.90 -8.89 14.02
C ALA A 7 -18.66 -9.56 13.42
N PRO A 8 -18.53 -9.62 12.08
CA PRO A 8 -17.36 -10.23 11.45
C PRO A 8 -16.08 -9.51 11.89
N LEU A 9 -15.06 -10.33 12.19
CA LEU A 9 -13.71 -9.88 12.52
C LEU A 9 -13.11 -9.13 11.31
N ASP A 10 -12.25 -8.13 11.54
CA ASP A 10 -11.69 -7.31 10.46
C ASP A 10 -10.91 -8.14 9.42
N ASP A 11 -10.31 -9.25 9.83
CA ASP A 11 -9.58 -10.14 8.95
C ASP A 11 -10.47 -10.87 7.94
N GLU A 12 -11.79 -10.96 8.14
CA GLU A 12 -12.75 -11.56 7.22
C GLU A 12 -13.36 -10.57 6.21
N LEU A 13 -13.16 -9.27 6.42
CA LEU A 13 -13.79 -8.23 5.61
C LEU A 13 -13.09 -8.01 4.27
N SER A 14 -13.83 -7.52 3.28
CA SER A 14 -13.28 -7.04 2.02
C SER A 14 -12.55 -5.71 2.20
N ASP A 15 -11.67 -5.38 1.25
CA ASP A 15 -10.93 -4.12 1.28
C ASP A 15 -11.87 -2.91 1.20
N ALA A 16 -12.98 -3.04 0.49
CA ALA A 16 -14.03 -2.03 0.45
C ALA A 16 -14.70 -1.86 1.83
N ALA A 17 -15.06 -2.96 2.50
CA ALA A 17 -15.67 -2.90 3.83
C ALA A 17 -14.71 -2.35 4.89
N LEU A 18 -13.42 -2.68 4.81
CA LEU A 18 -12.38 -2.09 5.66
C LEU A 18 -12.22 -0.59 5.38
N THR A 19 -12.25 -0.17 4.12
CA THR A 19 -12.20 1.25 3.73
C THR A 19 -13.38 2.02 4.33
N GLU A 20 -14.59 1.47 4.30
CA GLU A 20 -15.74 2.08 4.98
C GLU A 20 -15.56 2.18 6.49
N ARG A 21 -14.97 1.17 7.15
CA ARG A 21 -14.65 1.23 8.59
C ARG A 21 -13.62 2.31 8.92
N VAL A 22 -12.64 2.53 8.04
CA VAL A 22 -11.69 3.63 8.16
C VAL A 22 -12.40 4.97 8.03
N ARG A 23 -13.29 5.12 7.06
CA ARG A 23 -14.07 6.34 6.82
C ARG A 23 -15.05 6.65 7.96
N ALA A 24 -15.68 5.63 8.52
CA ALA A 24 -16.60 5.77 9.65
C ALA A 24 -15.91 6.29 10.93
N GLY A 25 -14.58 6.22 11.00
CA GLY A 25 -13.80 6.73 12.12
C GLY A 25 -13.74 5.79 13.32
N ALA A 26 -13.37 6.34 14.47
CA ALA A 26 -13.22 5.57 15.70
C ALA A 26 -14.58 5.01 16.19
N PRO A 27 -14.61 3.78 16.75
CA PRO A 27 -13.46 2.95 17.13
C PRO A 27 -12.98 1.97 16.04
N THR A 28 -13.71 1.81 14.94
CA THR A 28 -13.45 0.76 13.93
C THR A 28 -12.32 1.10 12.95
N ALA A 29 -11.92 2.36 12.85
CA ALA A 29 -10.90 2.79 11.89
C ALA A 29 -9.52 2.17 12.13
N TYR A 30 -9.07 2.10 13.40
CA TYR A 30 -7.71 1.62 13.70
C TYR A 30 -7.50 0.13 13.35
N PRO A 31 -8.36 -0.81 13.79
CA PRO A 31 -8.28 -2.21 13.37
C PRO A 31 -8.34 -2.39 11.84
N ALA A 32 -9.18 -1.61 11.16
CA ALA A 32 -9.33 -1.69 9.71
C ALA A 32 -8.07 -1.22 8.96
N THR A 33 -7.44 -0.14 9.43
CA THR A 33 -6.16 0.36 8.92
C THR A 33 -5.04 -0.67 9.12
N GLU A 34 -4.94 -1.30 10.29
CA GLU A 34 -3.92 -2.33 10.53
C GLU A 34 -4.12 -3.56 9.64
N GLU A 35 -5.36 -4.00 9.40
CA GLU A 35 -5.62 -5.13 8.53
C GLU A 35 -5.30 -4.83 7.06
N LEU A 36 -5.70 -3.66 6.54
CA LEU A 36 -5.30 -3.21 5.20
C LEU A 36 -3.78 -3.12 5.06
N ARG A 37 -3.09 -2.61 6.10
CA ARG A 37 -1.63 -2.57 6.13
C ARG A 37 -1.02 -3.96 6.10
N ARG A 38 -1.51 -4.88 6.94
CA ARG A 38 -1.04 -6.27 7.00
C ARG A 38 -1.15 -6.96 5.64
N ARG A 39 -2.27 -6.78 4.94
CA ARG A 39 -2.52 -7.38 3.61
C ARG A 39 -1.61 -6.86 2.52
N HIS A 40 -1.31 -5.56 2.52
CA HIS A 40 -0.72 -4.90 1.36
C HIS A 40 0.74 -4.49 1.55
N LEU A 41 1.21 -4.32 2.78
CA LEU A 41 2.57 -3.89 3.08
C LEU A 41 3.66 -4.74 2.41
N PRO A 42 3.58 -6.09 2.32
CA PRO A 42 4.62 -6.88 1.66
C PRO A 42 4.85 -6.49 0.19
N ALA A 43 3.77 -6.23 -0.55
CA ALA A 43 3.82 -5.80 -1.94
C ALA A 43 4.31 -4.35 -2.07
N VAL A 44 3.83 -3.45 -1.22
CA VAL A 44 4.24 -2.04 -1.20
C VAL A 44 5.73 -1.92 -0.88
N ALA A 45 6.21 -2.62 0.15
CA ALA A 45 7.62 -2.62 0.53
C ALA A 45 8.49 -3.23 -0.58
N CYS A 46 7.99 -4.25 -1.30
CA CYS A 46 8.67 -4.81 -2.46
C CYS A 46 8.88 -3.76 -3.57
N TYR A 47 7.83 -3.03 -3.93
CA TYR A 47 7.90 -1.98 -4.93
C TYR A 47 8.73 -0.77 -4.47
N ALA A 48 8.61 -0.37 -3.21
CA ALA A 48 9.41 0.70 -2.62
C ALA A 48 10.92 0.40 -2.68
N ARG A 49 11.33 -0.86 -2.44
CA ARG A 49 12.73 -1.30 -2.60
C ARG A 49 13.25 -1.20 -4.03
N LEU A 50 12.38 -1.26 -5.05
CA LEU A 50 12.82 -0.99 -6.43
C LEU A 50 13.17 0.49 -6.60
N CYS A 51 12.47 1.38 -5.90
CA CYS A 51 12.63 2.83 -6.00
C CYS A 51 13.83 3.37 -5.19
N THR A 52 14.27 2.69 -4.13
CA THR A 52 15.23 3.22 -3.14
C THR A 52 16.55 2.45 -3.10
N ARG A 53 17.59 3.04 -2.51
CA ARG A 53 18.92 2.41 -2.34
C ARG A 53 18.96 1.43 -1.18
N ASP A 54 18.32 1.81 -0.08
CA ASP A 54 18.35 1.06 1.17
C ASP A 54 16.94 0.75 1.68
N ARG A 55 16.91 -0.15 2.67
CA ARG A 55 15.67 -0.65 3.27
C ARG A 55 14.95 0.40 4.12
N ALA A 56 15.68 1.25 4.84
CA ALA A 56 15.04 2.28 5.68
C ALA A 56 14.34 3.34 4.81
N ALA A 57 14.94 3.72 3.68
CA ALA A 57 14.29 4.53 2.65
C ALA A 57 13.05 3.84 2.07
N ALA A 58 13.11 2.53 1.78
CA ALA A 58 11.96 1.78 1.27
C ALA A 58 10.81 1.74 2.30
N ASP A 59 11.12 1.50 3.57
CA ASP A 59 10.14 1.41 4.65
C ASP A 59 9.47 2.78 4.90
N GLN A 60 10.23 3.88 4.86
CA GLN A 60 9.67 5.24 4.95
C GLN A 60 8.79 5.57 3.74
N LEU A 61 9.22 5.23 2.52
CA LEU A 61 8.46 5.47 1.30
C LEU A 61 7.15 4.66 1.29
N ALA A 62 7.18 3.42 1.77
CA ALA A 62 5.98 2.60 1.96
C ALA A 62 5.03 3.23 2.99
N ALA A 63 5.55 3.69 4.13
CA ALA A 63 4.75 4.36 5.16
C ALA A 63 4.07 5.62 4.61
N GLN A 64 4.80 6.46 3.87
CA GLN A 64 4.24 7.65 3.22
C GLN A 64 3.14 7.31 2.21
N ALA A 65 3.27 6.22 1.44
CA ALA A 65 2.22 5.79 0.52
C ALA A 65 0.93 5.39 1.25
N PHE A 66 1.04 4.72 2.41
CA PHE A 66 -0.11 4.44 3.27
C PHE A 66 -0.72 5.71 3.85
N ALA A 67 0.10 6.64 4.34
CA ALA A 67 -0.37 7.94 4.85
C ALA A 67 -1.18 8.70 3.79
N LEU A 68 -0.67 8.78 2.55
CA LEU A 68 -1.38 9.37 1.42
C LEU A 68 -2.72 8.66 1.14
N ALA A 69 -2.75 7.33 1.18
CA ALA A 69 -3.98 6.56 1.00
C ALA A 69 -5.00 6.86 2.12
N TRP A 70 -4.57 7.00 3.37
CA TRP A 70 -5.47 7.36 4.48
C TRP A 70 -6.04 8.76 4.31
N GLN A 71 -5.22 9.72 3.89
CA GLN A 71 -5.68 11.05 3.57
C GLN A 71 -6.72 11.05 2.44
N GLU A 72 -6.55 10.22 1.41
CA GLU A 72 -7.55 10.04 0.34
C GLU A 72 -8.89 9.54 0.90
N VAL A 73 -8.85 8.47 1.69
CA VAL A 73 -10.04 7.88 2.30
C VAL A 73 -10.77 8.88 3.21
N HIS A 74 -10.02 9.65 4.02
CA HIS A 74 -10.59 10.65 4.93
C HIS A 74 -11.21 11.85 4.19
N ARG A 75 -10.67 12.20 3.02
CA ARG A 75 -11.24 13.22 2.12
C ARG A 75 -12.47 12.71 1.35
N GLY A 76 -12.89 11.46 1.57
CA GLY A 76 -13.98 10.84 0.84
C GLY A 76 -13.61 10.52 -0.62
N VAL A 77 -12.32 10.50 -0.96
CA VAL A 77 -11.86 10.07 -2.27
C VAL A 77 -11.78 8.56 -2.25
N ASP A 78 -12.65 7.89 -3.00
CA ASP A 78 -12.54 6.44 -3.16
C ASP A 78 -11.25 6.11 -3.92
N PRO A 79 -10.41 5.19 -3.40
CA PRO A 79 -9.23 4.75 -4.12
C PRO A 79 -9.67 4.16 -5.45
N ARG A 80 -9.28 4.80 -6.56
CA ARG A 80 -9.61 4.34 -7.90
C ARG A 80 -8.91 2.99 -8.14
N GLY A 81 -9.70 1.94 -8.30
CA GLY A 81 -9.22 0.60 -8.61
C GLY A 81 -8.81 -0.23 -7.37
N PRO A 82 -7.96 -1.25 -7.55
CA PRO A 82 -7.52 -2.16 -6.50
C PRO A 82 -6.64 -1.45 -5.47
N TRP A 83 -6.84 -1.75 -4.19
CA TRP A 83 -6.13 -1.09 -3.08
C TRP A 83 -4.60 -1.20 -3.21
N ARG A 84 -4.11 -2.41 -3.54
CA ARG A 84 -2.68 -2.64 -3.76
C ARG A 84 -2.12 -1.85 -4.93
N HIS A 85 -2.79 -1.87 -6.09
CA HIS A 85 -2.38 -1.08 -7.24
C HIS A 85 -2.28 0.41 -6.87
N ARG A 86 -3.30 0.95 -6.20
CA ARG A 86 -3.31 2.35 -5.76
C ARG A 86 -2.09 2.69 -4.91
N LEU A 87 -1.76 1.85 -3.92
CA LEU A 87 -0.58 2.06 -3.09
C LEU A 87 0.73 2.05 -3.89
N LEU A 88 0.89 1.14 -4.86
CA LEU A 88 2.10 1.11 -5.69
C LEU A 88 2.26 2.42 -6.48
N MET A 89 1.13 2.98 -6.96
CA MET A 89 1.13 4.29 -7.61
C MET A 89 1.44 5.44 -6.63
N LEU A 90 0.96 5.36 -5.38
CA LEU A 90 1.30 6.34 -4.34
C LEU A 90 2.78 6.27 -3.92
N VAL A 91 3.38 5.07 -3.90
CA VAL A 91 4.83 4.91 -3.72
C VAL A 91 5.57 5.61 -4.86
N HIS A 92 5.14 5.39 -6.11
CA HIS A 92 5.75 6.04 -7.26
C HIS A 92 5.62 7.58 -7.19
N GLN A 93 4.44 8.07 -6.80
CA GLN A 93 4.17 9.50 -6.62
C GLN A 93 5.08 10.12 -5.55
N ALA A 94 5.19 9.48 -4.38
CA ALA A 94 6.06 9.93 -3.29
C ALA A 94 7.55 9.88 -3.68
N ALA A 95 7.98 8.83 -4.36
CA ALA A 95 9.37 8.67 -4.78
C ALA A 95 9.79 9.75 -5.78
N ALA A 96 8.89 10.15 -6.68
CA ALA A 96 9.19 11.21 -7.62
C ALA A 96 9.17 12.61 -6.98
N VAL A 97 8.44 12.80 -5.87
CA VAL A 97 8.61 13.99 -4.99
C VAL A 97 10.00 13.99 -4.35
N TRP A 98 10.46 12.85 -3.80
CA TRP A 98 11.81 12.73 -3.27
C TRP A 98 12.87 13.05 -4.33
N ALA A 99 12.63 12.62 -5.57
CA ALA A 99 13.55 12.84 -6.69
C ALA A 99 13.69 14.32 -7.09
N ALA A 100 12.72 15.16 -6.73
CA ALA A 100 12.72 16.60 -6.97
C ALA A 100 13.24 17.42 -5.77
N GLY A 101 13.33 16.81 -4.58
CA GLY A 101 13.70 17.47 -3.34
C GLY A 101 15.05 17.02 -2.77
N SER A 102 15.23 17.25 -1.47
CA SER A 102 16.46 16.97 -0.70
C SER A 102 16.70 15.50 -0.35
N ARG A 103 15.79 14.59 -0.74
CA ARG A 103 15.89 13.13 -0.46
C ARG A 103 16.29 12.31 -1.69
N ARG A 104 16.75 12.98 -2.75
CA ARG A 104 17.04 12.35 -4.04
C ARG A 104 18.14 11.29 -3.94
N GLU A 105 19.13 11.52 -3.10
CA GLU A 105 20.26 10.63 -2.82
C GLU A 105 19.85 9.31 -2.14
N ARG A 106 18.61 9.21 -1.63
CA ARG A 106 18.06 7.96 -1.07
C ARG A 106 17.41 7.07 -2.13
N LEU A 107 17.21 7.58 -3.34
CA LEU A 107 16.63 6.85 -4.46
C LEU A 107 17.66 5.98 -5.18
N GLY A 108 17.22 4.82 -5.64
CA GLY A 108 18.04 3.88 -6.42
C GLY A 108 18.49 4.50 -7.75
N ASP A 109 19.69 4.18 -8.21
CA ASP A 109 20.26 4.76 -9.45
C ASP A 109 19.36 4.53 -10.67
N ALA A 110 18.79 3.34 -10.80
CA ALA A 110 17.88 3.01 -11.90
C ALA A 110 16.60 3.88 -11.88
N TYR A 111 16.04 4.13 -10.70
CA TYR A 111 14.86 4.97 -10.56
C TYR A 111 15.18 6.45 -10.80
N ALA A 112 16.29 6.94 -10.24
CA ALA A 112 16.75 8.31 -10.43
C ALA A 112 17.00 8.62 -11.91
N ALA A 113 17.69 7.72 -12.62
CA ALA A 113 17.93 7.84 -14.06
C ALA A 113 16.61 7.83 -14.87
N PHE A 114 15.66 6.95 -14.51
CA PHE A 114 14.34 6.92 -15.13
C PHE A 114 13.59 8.25 -14.99
N ILE A 115 13.57 8.83 -13.78
CA ILE A 115 12.89 10.10 -13.52
C ILE A 115 13.60 11.27 -14.21
N ASP A 116 14.93 11.26 -14.33
CA ASP A 116 15.66 12.32 -15.02
C ASP A 116 15.42 12.31 -16.53
N ASP A 117 15.33 11.12 -17.15
CA ASP A 117 14.93 11.00 -18.56
C ASP A 117 13.56 11.65 -18.80
N ILE A 118 12.61 11.41 -17.88
CA ILE A 118 11.27 12.03 -17.93
C ILE A 118 11.39 13.55 -17.91
N ARG A 119 12.05 14.11 -16.89
CA ARG A 119 12.17 15.56 -16.75
C ARG A 119 12.93 16.20 -17.90
N GLY A 120 13.98 15.55 -18.40
CA GLY A 120 14.73 15.99 -19.58
C GLY A 120 13.91 15.93 -20.88
N SER A 121 12.90 15.05 -20.96
CA SER A 121 11.94 15.04 -22.07
C SER A 121 10.90 16.16 -21.98
N GLU A 122 10.48 16.54 -20.76
CA GLU A 122 9.51 17.61 -20.51
C GLU A 122 10.07 19.01 -20.72
N GLN A 123 11.32 19.27 -20.31
CA GLN A 123 11.99 20.56 -20.56
C GLN A 123 12.20 20.86 -22.05
N ARG A 124 12.09 19.86 -22.93
CA ARG A 124 12.11 20.04 -24.39
C ARG A 124 10.75 20.45 -24.98
N LEU A 125 9.66 20.40 -24.20
CA LEU A 125 8.35 20.95 -24.56
C LEU A 125 8.19 22.37 -23.98
N PRO A 126 7.90 23.41 -24.79
CA PRO A 126 7.75 24.76 -24.26
C PRO A 126 6.44 24.94 -23.49
N GLY A 127 6.53 25.45 -22.26
CA GLY A 127 5.47 26.24 -21.61
C GLY A 127 4.42 25.48 -20.81
N LEU A 128 4.67 25.30 -19.49
CA LEU A 128 3.70 25.49 -18.40
C LEU A 128 4.40 25.20 -17.04
N PRO A 129 4.84 26.23 -16.29
CA PRO A 129 5.36 26.06 -14.95
C PRO A 129 4.21 25.90 -13.93
N GLY A 130 4.31 24.93 -13.02
CA GLY A 130 3.55 24.96 -11.76
C GLY A 130 2.53 23.84 -11.47
N LEU A 131 2.43 22.78 -12.28
CA LEU A 131 1.71 21.57 -11.87
C LEU A 131 2.67 20.60 -11.18
N PRO A 132 2.29 19.96 -10.05
CA PRO A 132 3.09 18.91 -9.45
C PRO A 132 3.36 17.82 -10.48
N VAL A 133 4.63 17.46 -10.63
CA VAL A 133 5.17 16.41 -11.49
C VAL A 133 4.24 15.18 -11.40
N HIS A 134 3.72 14.67 -12.53
CA HIS A 134 3.92 13.31 -13.06
C HIS A 134 3.30 13.09 -14.45
N PRO A 135 3.81 13.73 -15.52
CA PRO A 135 3.33 13.51 -16.88
C PRO A 135 3.45 12.05 -17.39
N ARG A 136 4.34 11.21 -16.83
CA ARG A 136 4.43 9.78 -17.17
C ARG A 136 3.51 8.83 -16.36
N LEU A 137 3.04 9.18 -15.15
CA LEU A 137 1.86 8.50 -14.57
C LEU A 137 0.69 8.66 -15.55
N HIS A 138 0.52 9.87 -16.10
CA HIS A 138 -0.45 10.13 -17.15
C HIS A 138 -0.12 9.40 -18.47
N LEU A 139 1.15 9.09 -18.79
CA LEU A 139 1.47 8.26 -19.97
C LEU A 139 1.06 6.80 -19.78
N ALA A 140 1.23 6.24 -18.58
CA ALA A 140 0.68 4.92 -18.25
C ALA A 140 -0.84 4.93 -18.46
N GLU A 141 -1.55 5.93 -17.91
CA GLU A 141 -2.99 6.17 -18.14
C GLU A 141 -3.36 6.41 -19.62
N ARG A 142 -2.44 6.92 -20.44
CA ARG A 142 -2.62 7.12 -21.89
C ARG A 142 -2.32 5.87 -22.72
N SER A 143 -1.70 4.82 -22.16
CA SER A 143 -1.55 3.56 -22.89
C SER A 143 -2.93 2.93 -23.14
N VAL A 144 -3.09 2.21 -24.26
CA VAL A 144 -4.37 1.54 -24.56
C VAL A 144 -4.69 0.44 -23.55
N PRO A 145 -3.73 -0.42 -23.11
CA PRO A 145 -4.02 -1.43 -22.08
C PRO A 145 -4.42 -0.85 -20.72
N ALA A 146 -3.74 0.19 -20.24
CA ALA A 146 -4.11 0.82 -18.97
C ALA A 146 -5.46 1.56 -19.09
N GLY A 147 -5.73 2.22 -20.23
CA GLY A 147 -7.03 2.82 -20.50
C GLY A 147 -8.16 1.79 -20.50
N GLY A 148 -7.94 0.64 -21.15
CA GLY A 148 -8.87 -0.49 -21.13
C GLY A 148 -9.10 -1.04 -19.73
N PHE A 149 -8.04 -1.19 -18.92
CA PHE A 149 -8.17 -1.60 -17.51
C PHE A 149 -8.94 -0.58 -16.67
N ALA A 150 -8.62 0.71 -16.80
CA ALA A 150 -9.24 1.80 -16.04
C ALA A 150 -10.74 1.97 -16.36
N ALA A 151 -11.17 1.59 -17.57
CA ALA A 151 -12.57 1.63 -17.99
C ALA A 151 -13.43 0.47 -17.42
N LEU A 152 -12.81 -0.53 -16.78
CA LEU A 152 -13.54 -1.64 -16.16
C LEU A 152 -14.21 -1.23 -14.84
N PRO A 153 -15.28 -1.92 -14.41
CA PRO A 153 -15.78 -1.79 -13.04
C PRO A 153 -14.71 -2.06 -11.99
N GLN A 154 -14.72 -1.33 -10.87
CA GLN A 154 -13.69 -1.43 -9.82
C GLN A 154 -13.53 -2.86 -9.28
N HIS A 155 -14.63 -3.58 -9.13
CA HIS A 155 -14.62 -4.98 -8.72
C HIS A 155 -13.85 -5.86 -9.71
N THR A 156 -14.13 -5.73 -11.01
CA THR A 156 -13.41 -6.44 -12.09
C THR A 156 -11.92 -6.10 -12.11
N GLN A 157 -11.57 -4.83 -11.88
CA GLN A 157 -10.17 -4.41 -11.73
C GLN A 157 -9.50 -5.13 -10.55
N GLY A 158 -10.20 -5.23 -9.42
CA GLY A 158 -9.74 -5.95 -8.22
C GLY A 158 -9.46 -7.42 -8.50
N VAL A 159 -10.39 -8.12 -9.14
CA VAL A 159 -10.22 -9.53 -9.53
C VAL A 159 -9.02 -9.69 -10.47
N LEU A 160 -8.90 -8.86 -11.52
CA LEU A 160 -7.75 -8.91 -12.43
C LEU A 160 -6.43 -8.66 -11.71
N TRP A 161 -6.38 -7.63 -10.87
CA TRP A 161 -5.13 -7.30 -10.17
C TRP A 161 -4.70 -8.42 -9.23
N HIS A 162 -5.59 -8.89 -8.36
CA HIS A 162 -5.21 -9.87 -7.35
C HIS A 162 -5.09 -11.30 -7.91
N ALA A 163 -6.00 -11.75 -8.79
CA ALA A 163 -5.96 -13.10 -9.34
C ALA A 163 -4.96 -13.26 -10.49
N VAL A 164 -4.80 -12.24 -11.34
CA VAL A 164 -3.99 -12.35 -12.57
C VAL A 164 -2.62 -11.70 -12.41
N VAL A 165 -2.55 -10.45 -11.93
CA VAL A 165 -1.28 -9.70 -11.83
C VAL A 165 -0.46 -10.18 -10.64
N GLU A 166 -1.08 -10.26 -9.46
CA GLU A 166 -0.43 -10.71 -8.23
C GLU A 166 -0.37 -12.24 -8.11
N ARG A 167 -1.27 -12.97 -8.80
CA ARG A 167 -1.42 -14.44 -8.72
C ARG A 167 -1.61 -14.94 -7.28
N GLU A 168 -2.48 -14.27 -6.55
CA GLU A 168 -2.79 -14.57 -5.15
C GLU A 168 -3.70 -15.80 -5.04
N SER A 169 -3.80 -16.35 -3.83
CA SER A 169 -4.67 -17.51 -3.61
C SER A 169 -6.14 -17.15 -3.85
N ALA A 170 -6.94 -18.10 -4.31
CA ALA A 170 -8.37 -17.86 -4.54
C ALA A 170 -9.11 -17.45 -3.25
N SER A 171 -8.65 -17.93 -2.09
CA SER A 171 -9.20 -17.51 -0.79
C SER A 171 -8.92 -16.04 -0.50
N ASP A 172 -7.69 -15.58 -0.74
CA ASP A 172 -7.29 -14.20 -0.46
C ASP A 172 -7.95 -13.21 -1.43
N VAL A 173 -7.96 -13.54 -2.72
CA VAL A 173 -8.64 -12.72 -3.73
C VAL A 173 -10.11 -12.55 -3.35
N ALA A 174 -10.81 -13.65 -3.05
CA ALA A 174 -12.23 -13.63 -2.73
C ALA A 174 -12.52 -12.79 -1.49
N ARG A 175 -11.68 -12.94 -0.45
CA ARG A 175 -11.76 -12.13 0.75
C ARG A 175 -11.59 -10.64 0.42
N TRP A 176 -10.56 -10.26 -0.32
CA TRP A 176 -10.27 -8.85 -0.60
C TRP A 176 -11.31 -8.19 -1.51
N THR A 177 -11.85 -8.93 -2.49
CA THR A 177 -12.89 -8.45 -3.41
C THR A 177 -14.32 -8.57 -2.85
N GLY A 178 -14.51 -9.33 -1.77
CA GLY A 178 -15.84 -9.61 -1.19
C GLY A 178 -16.62 -10.69 -1.93
N ASP A 179 -15.95 -11.56 -2.68
CA ASP A 179 -16.54 -12.66 -3.44
C ASP A 179 -16.50 -13.99 -2.67
N ARG A 180 -17.10 -15.03 -3.26
CA ARG A 180 -16.95 -16.41 -2.78
C ARG A 180 -15.75 -17.09 -3.45
N PRO A 181 -14.88 -17.81 -2.71
CA PRO A 181 -13.74 -18.52 -3.30
C PRO A 181 -14.13 -19.49 -4.43
N SER A 182 -15.30 -20.11 -4.33
CA SER A 182 -15.81 -21.05 -5.35
C SER A 182 -16.18 -20.39 -6.68
N GLU A 183 -16.43 -19.08 -6.71
CA GLU A 183 -16.83 -18.34 -7.91
C GLU A 183 -15.65 -17.70 -8.64
N LEU A 184 -14.48 -17.67 -8.02
CA LEU A 184 -13.33 -16.97 -8.56
C LEU A 184 -12.81 -17.47 -9.90
N PRO A 185 -12.81 -18.78 -10.21
CA PRO A 185 -12.41 -19.23 -11.54
C PRO A 185 -13.25 -18.58 -12.64
N ASP A 186 -14.58 -18.57 -12.46
CA ASP A 186 -15.51 -17.98 -13.42
C ASP A 186 -15.43 -16.45 -13.45
N LEU A 187 -15.29 -15.81 -12.27
CA LEU A 187 -15.08 -14.36 -12.18
C LEU A 187 -13.79 -13.93 -12.88
N THR A 188 -12.71 -14.69 -12.71
CA THR A 188 -11.42 -14.40 -13.35
C THR A 188 -11.51 -14.56 -14.86
N ALA A 189 -12.18 -15.62 -15.36
CA ALA A 189 -12.41 -15.81 -16.79
C ALA A 189 -13.21 -14.65 -17.39
N ARG A 190 -14.33 -14.27 -16.76
CA ARG A 190 -15.14 -13.10 -17.18
C ARG A 190 -14.37 -11.80 -17.12
N ALA A 191 -13.52 -11.61 -16.11
CA ALA A 191 -12.73 -10.40 -15.96
C ALA A 191 -11.66 -10.27 -17.05
N ARG A 192 -11.03 -11.39 -17.46
CA ARG A 192 -10.12 -11.43 -18.63
C ARG A 192 -10.86 -11.12 -19.93
N ASP A 193 -12.06 -11.66 -20.10
CA ASP A 193 -12.90 -11.35 -21.26
C ASP A 193 -13.26 -9.85 -21.32
N ALA A 194 -13.68 -9.28 -20.19
CA ALA A 194 -14.00 -7.87 -20.07
C ALA A 194 -12.78 -6.98 -20.35
N LEU A 195 -11.59 -7.36 -19.87
CA LEU A 195 -10.34 -6.63 -20.13
C LEU A 195 -10.04 -6.55 -21.63
N ARG A 196 -10.14 -7.67 -22.34
CA ARG A 196 -9.86 -7.72 -23.78
C ARG A 196 -10.87 -6.89 -24.57
N GLU A 197 -12.15 -7.00 -24.24
CA GLU A 197 -13.20 -6.20 -24.87
C GLU A 197 -12.98 -4.70 -24.62
N SER A 198 -12.66 -4.33 -23.37
CA SER A 198 -12.38 -2.95 -22.99
C SER A 198 -11.13 -2.41 -23.66
N TYR A 199 -10.07 -3.22 -23.78
CA TYR A 199 -8.87 -2.89 -24.54
C TYR A 199 -9.20 -2.61 -26.01
N LEU A 200 -9.92 -3.52 -26.67
CA LEU A 200 -10.28 -3.37 -28.08
C LEU A 200 -11.13 -2.12 -28.31
N ARG A 201 -12.11 -1.87 -27.44
CA ARG A 201 -12.93 -0.65 -27.48
C ARG A 201 -12.08 0.60 -27.36
N THR A 202 -11.21 0.65 -26.35
CA THR A 202 -10.29 1.76 -26.12
C THR A 202 -9.34 2.00 -27.30
N TYR A 203 -8.86 0.91 -27.93
CA TYR A 203 -8.04 1.00 -29.14
C TYR A 203 -8.83 1.64 -30.30
N LEU A 204 -10.02 1.10 -30.59
CA LEU A 204 -10.85 1.55 -31.71
C LEU A 204 -11.35 2.99 -31.54
N ASP A 205 -11.63 3.42 -30.30
CA ASP A 205 -12.02 4.80 -29.99
C ASP A 205 -10.87 5.79 -30.22
N ARG A 206 -9.62 5.36 -30.03
CA ARG A 206 -8.42 6.16 -30.25
C ARG A 206 -7.86 6.06 -31.67
N SER A 207 -8.35 5.11 -32.47
CA SER A 207 -7.88 4.90 -33.84
C SER A 207 -8.29 6.07 -34.75
N GLN A 208 -7.33 6.60 -35.50
CA GLN A 208 -7.57 7.72 -36.42
C GLN A 208 -8.13 7.26 -37.78
N ASP A 209 -8.05 5.97 -38.10
CA ASP A 209 -8.60 5.40 -39.33
C ASP A 209 -10.01 4.84 -39.06
N PRO A 210 -11.08 5.43 -39.65
CA PRO A 210 -12.44 4.96 -39.48
C PRO A 210 -12.65 3.50 -39.93
N ARG A 211 -11.82 2.99 -40.85
CA ARG A 211 -11.92 1.61 -41.35
C ARG A 211 -11.66 0.57 -40.25
N CYS A 212 -10.80 0.89 -39.29
CA CYS A 212 -10.46 0.00 -38.16
C CYS A 212 -11.70 -0.45 -37.37
N LYS A 213 -12.72 0.42 -37.25
CA LYS A 213 -13.96 0.10 -36.53
C LYS A 213 -14.70 -1.11 -37.10
N GLY A 214 -14.60 -1.35 -38.41
CA GLY A 214 -15.19 -2.51 -39.07
C GLY A 214 -14.50 -3.84 -38.72
N PHE A 215 -13.23 -3.79 -38.30
CA PHE A 215 -12.42 -4.98 -38.01
C PHE A 215 -12.48 -5.44 -36.56
N GLY A 216 -13.15 -4.71 -35.65
CA GLY A 216 -13.14 -5.03 -34.22
C GLY A 216 -13.50 -6.49 -33.89
N ARG A 217 -14.62 -7.00 -34.42
CA ARG A 217 -15.04 -8.40 -34.20
C ARG A 217 -14.07 -9.41 -34.81
N LEU A 218 -13.47 -9.07 -35.95
CA LEU A 218 -12.49 -9.93 -36.61
C LEU A 218 -11.18 -9.98 -35.83
N LEU A 219 -10.73 -8.85 -35.27
CA LEU A 219 -9.56 -8.78 -34.40
C LEU A 219 -9.76 -9.57 -33.10
N ASP A 220 -10.94 -9.49 -32.47
CA ASP A 220 -11.25 -10.30 -31.28
C ASP A 220 -11.24 -11.80 -31.60
N ALA A 221 -11.86 -12.21 -32.72
CA ALA A 221 -11.85 -13.60 -33.16
C ALA A 221 -10.43 -14.09 -33.50
N ALA A 222 -9.65 -13.27 -34.23
CA ALA A 222 -8.27 -13.53 -34.61
C ALA A 222 -7.33 -13.61 -33.38
N ALA A 223 -7.62 -12.90 -32.29
CA ALA A 223 -6.83 -13.04 -31.07
C ALA A 223 -6.98 -14.44 -30.45
N ARG A 224 -8.18 -15.01 -30.53
CA ARG A 224 -8.56 -16.28 -29.87
C ARG A 224 -8.26 -17.52 -30.71
N ARG A 225 -8.34 -17.41 -32.04
CA ARG A 225 -8.23 -18.57 -32.92
C ARG A 225 -7.35 -18.32 -34.13
N GLU A 226 -6.56 -19.33 -34.47
CA GLU A 226 -5.64 -19.30 -35.62
C GLU A 226 -6.38 -19.25 -36.97
N ASP A 227 -7.50 -19.96 -37.11
CA ASP A 227 -8.33 -19.93 -38.33
C ASP A 227 -8.86 -18.53 -38.63
N ALA A 228 -9.24 -17.78 -37.59
CA ALA A 228 -9.72 -16.41 -37.74
C ALA A 228 -8.59 -15.42 -38.06
N ARG A 229 -7.33 -15.74 -37.70
CA ARG A 229 -6.16 -14.94 -38.11
C ARG A 229 -5.89 -15.05 -39.61
N GLN A 230 -6.11 -16.24 -40.18
CA GLN A 230 -5.90 -16.57 -41.59
C GLN A 230 -7.05 -16.08 -42.50
N ASN A 231 -7.97 -15.27 -41.97
CA ASN A 231 -9.02 -14.67 -42.76
C ASN A 231 -8.43 -13.61 -43.72
N GLU A 232 -8.69 -13.74 -45.02
CA GLU A 232 -8.11 -12.87 -46.05
C GLU A 232 -8.39 -11.37 -45.82
N ASP A 233 -9.56 -11.01 -45.28
CA ASP A 233 -9.89 -9.61 -45.01
C ASP A 233 -9.06 -9.06 -43.85
N VAL A 234 -8.84 -9.87 -42.82
CA VAL A 234 -7.96 -9.53 -41.69
C VAL A 234 -6.53 -9.38 -42.18
N GLU A 235 -5.99 -10.37 -42.89
CA GLU A 235 -4.62 -10.32 -43.41
C GLU A 235 -4.40 -9.09 -44.31
N ARG A 236 -5.33 -8.82 -45.23
CA ARG A 236 -5.28 -7.65 -46.11
C ARG A 236 -5.28 -6.33 -45.34
N HIS A 237 -6.06 -6.24 -44.26
CA HIS A 237 -6.11 -5.04 -43.42
C HIS A 237 -4.81 -4.87 -42.63
N LEU A 238 -4.32 -5.92 -41.97
CA LEU A 238 -3.10 -5.90 -41.16
C LEU A 238 -1.84 -5.60 -41.98
N ALA A 239 -1.81 -6.03 -43.26
CA ALA A 239 -0.73 -5.68 -44.18
C ALA A 239 -0.58 -4.16 -44.41
N HIS A 240 -1.66 -3.39 -44.21
CA HIS A 240 -1.70 -1.95 -44.47
C HIS A 240 -1.92 -1.09 -43.20
N CYS A 241 -2.29 -1.68 -42.06
CA CYS A 241 -2.58 -0.97 -40.82
C CYS A 241 -1.70 -1.44 -39.65
N GLN A 242 -0.56 -0.77 -39.45
CA GLN A 242 0.38 -1.06 -38.36
C GLN A 242 -0.26 -0.95 -36.98
N GLY A 243 -1.24 -0.06 -36.80
CA GLY A 243 -1.99 0.08 -35.55
C GLY A 243 -2.78 -1.18 -35.20
N CYS A 244 -3.50 -1.76 -36.17
CA CYS A 244 -4.29 -2.97 -35.94
C CYS A 244 -3.41 -4.21 -35.80
N SER A 245 -2.24 -4.24 -36.44
CA SER A 245 -1.25 -5.30 -36.24
C SER A 245 -0.75 -5.31 -34.80
N GLY A 246 -0.30 -4.15 -34.27
CA GLY A 246 0.10 -4.05 -32.86
C GLY A 246 -1.07 -4.29 -31.88
N ALA A 247 -2.29 -3.92 -32.25
CA ALA A 247 -3.48 -4.20 -31.44
C ALA A 247 -3.78 -5.71 -31.37
N LEU A 248 -3.65 -6.43 -32.49
CA LEU A 248 -3.82 -7.87 -32.52
C LEU A 248 -2.75 -8.58 -31.69
N GLU A 249 -1.48 -8.17 -31.80
CA GLU A 249 -0.40 -8.72 -30.97
C GLU A 249 -0.70 -8.54 -29.47
N THR A 250 -1.19 -7.36 -29.08
CA THR A 250 -1.60 -7.08 -27.71
C THR A 250 -2.78 -7.96 -27.27
N LEU A 251 -3.80 -8.12 -28.13
CA LEU A 251 -4.95 -8.99 -27.84
C LEU A 251 -4.53 -10.45 -27.68
N ILE A 252 -3.62 -10.94 -28.53
CA ILE A 252 -3.05 -12.29 -28.42
C ILE A 252 -2.29 -12.42 -27.09
N ALA A 253 -1.48 -11.43 -26.72
CA ALA A 253 -0.75 -11.44 -25.45
C ALA A 253 -1.71 -11.44 -24.24
N LEU A 254 -2.78 -10.64 -24.28
CA LEU A 254 -3.84 -10.62 -23.26
C LEU A 254 -4.57 -11.96 -23.16
N GLU A 255 -4.77 -12.68 -24.27
CA GLU A 255 -5.40 -13.99 -24.27
C GLU A 255 -4.52 -15.05 -23.61
N HIS A 256 -3.21 -15.05 -23.91
CA HIS A 256 -2.25 -16.02 -23.39
C HIS A 256 -1.85 -15.74 -21.94
N ASP A 257 -1.09 -14.67 -21.69
CA ASP A 257 -0.68 -14.25 -20.35
C ASP A 257 -0.77 -12.72 -20.21
N PRO A 258 -1.89 -12.18 -19.68
CA PRO A 258 -2.08 -10.75 -19.51
C PRO A 258 -1.19 -10.16 -18.41
N ARG A 259 -0.57 -10.97 -17.54
CA ARG A 259 0.17 -10.49 -16.36
C ARG A 259 1.35 -9.57 -16.70
N PRO A 260 2.29 -9.93 -17.60
CA PRO A 260 3.43 -9.06 -17.92
C PRO A 260 2.99 -7.75 -18.56
N LEU A 261 1.99 -7.83 -19.45
CA LEU A 261 1.46 -6.68 -20.16
C LEU A 261 0.74 -5.71 -19.22
N LEU A 262 -0.11 -6.22 -18.32
CA LEU A 262 -0.77 -5.41 -17.30
C LEU A 262 0.23 -4.79 -16.34
N ALA A 263 1.22 -5.53 -15.86
CA ALA A 263 2.23 -4.98 -14.96
C ALA A 263 3.05 -3.86 -15.63
N ALA A 264 3.46 -4.06 -16.89
CA ALA A 264 4.16 -3.03 -17.65
C ALA A 264 3.27 -1.80 -17.92
N ALA A 265 2.01 -2.01 -18.30
CA ALA A 265 1.08 -0.92 -18.61
C ALA A 265 0.66 -0.11 -17.38
N LEU A 266 0.44 -0.78 -16.24
CA LEU A 266 -0.09 -0.16 -15.02
C LEU A 266 1.00 0.39 -14.11
N LEU A 267 2.14 -0.31 -13.97
CA LEU A 267 3.24 0.11 -13.09
C LEU A 267 4.38 0.82 -13.83
N GLY A 268 4.31 0.88 -15.16
CA GLY A 268 5.29 1.55 -16.02
C GLY A 268 6.70 1.00 -15.81
N TRP A 269 7.60 1.86 -15.34
CA TRP A 269 9.04 1.65 -15.27
C TRP A 269 9.46 0.38 -14.49
N ALA A 270 8.69 0.02 -13.46
CA ALA A 270 9.02 -1.08 -12.57
C ALA A 270 8.16 -2.32 -12.79
N GLY A 271 7.24 -2.35 -13.77
CA GLY A 271 6.30 -3.47 -13.96
C GLY A 271 6.99 -4.85 -14.02
N PRO A 272 7.90 -5.08 -14.97
CA PRO A 272 8.63 -6.35 -15.07
C PRO A 272 9.50 -6.64 -13.84
N ALA A 273 10.20 -5.63 -13.30
CA ALA A 273 11.06 -5.77 -12.13
C ALA A 273 10.26 -6.12 -10.86
N TYR A 274 9.07 -5.56 -10.71
CA TYR A 274 8.12 -5.86 -9.64
C TYR A 274 7.63 -7.31 -9.72
N LEU A 275 7.23 -7.77 -10.91
CA LEU A 275 6.83 -9.17 -11.08
C LEU A 275 7.98 -10.15 -10.76
N ALA A 276 9.20 -9.83 -11.22
CA ALA A 276 10.39 -10.63 -10.92
C ALA A 276 10.69 -10.66 -9.41
N ALA A 277 10.63 -9.51 -8.74
CA ALA A 277 10.86 -9.39 -7.30
C ALA A 277 9.78 -10.11 -6.47
N ARG A 278 8.52 -10.12 -6.93
CA ARG A 278 7.41 -10.85 -6.29
C ARG A 278 7.49 -12.36 -6.52
N ALA A 279 8.09 -12.81 -7.62
CA ALA A 279 8.28 -14.22 -7.93
C ALA A 279 9.52 -14.83 -7.26
N ALA A 280 10.48 -14.00 -6.84
CA ALA A 280 11.67 -14.48 -6.14
C ALA A 280 11.25 -15.15 -4.82
N PRO A 281 11.67 -16.40 -4.56
CA PRO A 281 11.43 -17.02 -3.27
C PRO A 281 12.08 -16.15 -2.20
N ALA A 282 11.34 -15.89 -1.11
CA ALA A 282 11.91 -15.22 0.05
C ALA A 282 13.04 -16.09 0.59
N LEU A 283 14.27 -15.82 0.17
CA LEU A 283 15.44 -16.42 0.78
C LEU A 283 15.37 -16.04 2.26
N PRO A 284 15.40 -17.00 3.19
CA PRO A 284 15.40 -16.67 4.61
C PRO A 284 16.56 -15.71 4.86
N ALA A 285 16.27 -14.61 5.56
CA ALA A 285 17.28 -13.65 5.95
C ALA A 285 18.43 -14.42 6.59
N ALA A 286 19.61 -14.36 5.96
CA ALA A 286 20.79 -15.02 6.50
C ALA A 286 20.96 -14.54 7.94
N ALA A 287 20.86 -15.46 8.89
CA ALA A 287 21.11 -15.19 10.29
C ALA A 287 22.46 -14.48 10.41
N PRO A 288 22.61 -13.50 11.32
CA PRO A 288 23.89 -12.84 11.52
C PRO A 288 24.95 -13.91 11.79
N ALA A 289 26.00 -13.91 10.96
CA ALA A 289 27.12 -14.83 11.12
C ALA A 289 27.68 -14.65 12.54
N PRO A 290 27.87 -15.73 13.32
CA PRO A 290 28.53 -15.62 14.62
C PRO A 290 29.95 -15.05 14.43
N PRO A 291 30.47 -14.28 15.38
CA PRO A 291 31.80 -13.70 15.28
C PRO A 291 32.85 -14.79 15.05
N ALA A 292 33.70 -14.58 14.05
CA ALA A 292 34.71 -15.54 13.63
C ALA A 292 35.70 -15.83 14.77
N ALA A 293 35.73 -17.09 15.23
CA ALA A 293 36.81 -17.61 16.06
C ALA A 293 38.12 -17.68 15.24
N PRO A 294 39.29 -17.49 15.87
CA PRO A 294 40.56 -17.37 15.16
C PRO A 294 40.94 -18.65 14.41
N ALA A 295 41.38 -18.47 13.17
CA ALA A 295 41.70 -19.52 12.22
C ALA A 295 42.89 -20.37 12.67
N THR A 296 42.69 -21.69 12.72
CA THR A 296 43.80 -22.66 12.72
C THR A 296 43.63 -23.67 11.59
N SER A 297 44.75 -23.87 10.87
CA SER A 297 45.03 -24.88 9.84
C SER A 297 44.30 -24.75 8.47
N ARG A 298 45.04 -24.20 7.51
CA ARG A 298 44.80 -24.29 6.06
C ARG A 298 44.74 -25.75 5.61
N ARG A 299 43.57 -26.21 5.15
CA ARG A 299 43.46 -27.33 4.21
C ARG A 299 43.12 -26.77 2.84
N ARG A 300 44.08 -26.83 1.91
CA ARG A 300 43.91 -26.45 0.49
C ARG A 300 42.74 -27.22 -0.11
N ARG A 301 41.59 -26.57 -0.28
CA ARG A 301 40.54 -27.04 -1.21
C ARG A 301 41.02 -26.76 -2.63
N ARG A 302 40.97 -27.79 -3.48
CA ARG A 302 41.19 -27.67 -4.93
C ARG A 302 39.98 -26.92 -5.52
N PRO A 303 40.19 -25.87 -6.34
CA PRO A 303 39.10 -25.14 -6.96
C PRO A 303 38.38 -26.01 -8.00
N GLY A 304 37.05 -25.92 -8.03
CA GLY A 304 36.20 -26.60 -9.00
C GLY A 304 36.36 -26.02 -10.41
N PRO A 305 35.89 -26.73 -11.45
CA PRO A 305 36.12 -26.38 -12.86
C PRO A 305 35.61 -24.98 -13.25
N LEU A 306 34.62 -24.43 -12.54
CA LEU A 306 34.07 -23.10 -12.78
C LEU A 306 34.99 -21.94 -12.34
N GLU A 307 35.79 -22.11 -11.28
CA GLU A 307 36.77 -21.10 -10.83
C GLU A 307 38.00 -21.02 -11.76
N ARG A 308 38.28 -22.09 -12.52
CA ARG A 308 39.29 -22.08 -13.60
C ARG A 308 38.84 -21.32 -14.85
N LEU A 309 37.54 -21.17 -15.07
CA LEU A 309 37.02 -20.39 -16.21
C LEU A 309 36.97 -18.88 -15.90
N LEU A 310 36.69 -18.50 -14.65
CA LEU A 310 36.67 -17.09 -14.22
C LEU A 310 38.06 -16.44 -14.12
N SER A 311 39.14 -17.24 -14.07
CA SER A 311 40.53 -16.76 -14.03
C SER A 311 41.15 -16.46 -15.41
N LEU A 312 40.43 -16.74 -16.52
CA LEU A 312 40.86 -16.36 -17.88
C LEU A 312 40.39 -14.95 -18.29
N ARG A 313 39.38 -14.39 -17.62
CA ARG A 313 38.85 -13.04 -17.89
C ARG A 313 39.77 -11.92 -17.38
N THR A 314 40.69 -12.21 -16.47
CA THR A 314 41.64 -11.21 -15.93
C THR A 314 42.92 -11.06 -16.75
N ARG A 315 43.08 -11.79 -17.86
CA ARG A 315 44.29 -11.69 -18.71
C ARG A 315 44.09 -11.24 -20.17
N TYR A 316 42.87 -11.20 -20.70
CA TYR A 316 42.62 -10.72 -22.08
C TYR A 316 41.23 -10.05 -22.21
N PRO A 317 41.15 -8.70 -22.20
CA PRO A 317 39.89 -8.00 -22.44
C PRO A 317 39.65 -7.87 -23.96
N SER A 318 38.93 -8.82 -24.56
CA SER A 318 38.44 -8.71 -25.94
C SER A 318 36.95 -9.04 -26.00
N PRO A 319 36.12 -8.29 -26.77
CA PRO A 319 34.66 -8.42 -26.76
C PRO A 319 34.13 -9.77 -27.27
N LEU A 320 34.97 -10.63 -27.87
CA LEU A 320 34.57 -11.94 -28.38
C LEU A 320 34.39 -13.02 -27.29
N VAL A 321 34.94 -12.84 -26.08
CA VAL A 321 34.78 -13.80 -24.98
C VAL A 321 33.39 -13.70 -24.32
N SER A 322 32.74 -12.54 -24.41
CA SER A 322 31.38 -12.33 -23.91
C SER A 322 30.32 -13.10 -24.70
N LEU A 323 30.58 -13.41 -25.98
CA LEU A 323 29.63 -14.08 -26.87
C LEU A 323 29.57 -15.61 -26.63
N LEU A 324 30.65 -16.20 -26.12
CA LEU A 324 30.72 -17.65 -25.83
C LEU A 324 29.99 -18.06 -24.54
N LEU A 325 29.76 -17.12 -23.60
CA LEU A 325 29.01 -17.37 -22.36
C LEU A 325 27.48 -17.29 -22.55
N VAL A 326 27.00 -16.59 -23.58
CA VAL A 326 25.57 -16.48 -23.89
C VAL A 326 25.04 -17.73 -24.59
N THR A 327 25.88 -18.49 -25.30
CA THR A 327 25.46 -19.73 -25.98
C THR A 327 25.44 -20.96 -25.07
N VAL A 328 26.20 -20.99 -23.97
CA VAL A 328 26.19 -22.12 -23.01
C VAL A 328 25.08 -21.98 -21.95
N ALA A 329 24.58 -20.77 -21.67
CA ALA A 329 23.39 -20.57 -20.85
C ALA A 329 22.07 -20.88 -21.58
N GLY A 330 22.09 -20.94 -22.92
CA GLY A 330 20.93 -21.29 -23.75
C GLY A 330 20.67 -22.79 -23.98
N LEU A 331 21.54 -23.68 -23.47
CA LEU A 331 21.41 -25.14 -23.67
C LEU A 331 21.24 -25.95 -22.37
N ALA A 332 20.98 -25.28 -21.24
CA ALA A 332 20.66 -25.94 -19.96
C ALA A 332 19.15 -25.92 -19.60
N ALA A 333 18.28 -25.49 -20.53
CA ALA A 333 16.82 -25.46 -20.35
C ALA A 333 16.04 -26.45 -21.23
N THR A 334 16.72 -27.28 -22.03
CA THR A 334 16.10 -28.37 -22.78
C THR A 334 16.92 -29.63 -22.63
N GLY A 335 16.50 -30.52 -21.73
CA GLY A 335 17.06 -31.85 -21.62
C GLY A 335 16.72 -32.55 -20.31
N LEU A 336 15.86 -33.57 -20.43
CA LEU A 336 15.76 -34.76 -19.56
C LEU A 336 14.60 -34.80 -18.55
N VAL A 337 13.40 -35.17 -19.01
CA VAL A 337 12.61 -36.24 -18.38
C VAL A 337 11.90 -37.05 -19.48
N TYR A 338 12.51 -38.15 -19.91
CA TYR A 338 11.81 -39.37 -20.31
C TYR A 338 12.77 -40.54 -20.12
N ALA A 339 12.41 -41.47 -19.22
CA ALA A 339 12.40 -42.90 -19.44
C ALA A 339 12.44 -43.65 -18.11
N THR A 340 11.29 -44.18 -17.69
CA THR A 340 11.17 -45.60 -17.35
C THR A 340 9.83 -46.06 -17.93
N GLY A 341 9.88 -46.80 -19.03
CA GLY A 341 8.74 -47.58 -19.50
C GLY A 341 8.68 -48.90 -18.75
N ASP A 342 7.47 -49.42 -18.57
CA ASP A 342 7.25 -50.86 -18.60
C ASP A 342 5.88 -51.16 -19.22
N ASP A 343 5.86 -52.22 -20.01
CA ASP A 343 4.81 -52.61 -20.95
C ASP A 343 3.54 -53.15 -20.26
N ARG A 344 2.37 -52.85 -20.84
CA ARG A 344 1.29 -53.83 -21.06
C ARG A 344 0.24 -53.35 -22.07
N ALA A 345 -0.11 -54.28 -22.96
CA ALA A 345 -0.92 -54.19 -24.17
C ALA A 345 -2.39 -53.74 -23.99
N PRO A 346 -3.07 -53.31 -25.08
CA PRO A 346 -4.43 -52.78 -25.02
C PRO A 346 -5.48 -53.89 -25.16
N THR A 347 -6.53 -53.83 -24.33
CA THR A 347 -7.81 -54.46 -24.61
C THR A 347 -8.83 -53.37 -24.87
N GLY A 348 -9.39 -53.38 -26.07
CA GLY A 348 -10.47 -52.49 -26.46
C GLY A 348 -11.73 -52.78 -25.65
N ASN A 349 -12.51 -51.73 -25.43
CA ASN A 349 -13.95 -51.84 -25.25
C ASN A 349 -14.60 -50.52 -25.66
N ASP A 350 -15.37 -50.59 -26.73
CA ASP A 350 -16.42 -49.65 -27.08
C ASP A 350 -17.35 -49.40 -25.89
N ARG A 351 -17.62 -48.12 -25.59
CA ARG A 351 -18.89 -47.72 -24.96
C ARG A 351 -19.14 -46.22 -25.10
N ALA A 352 -20.08 -45.92 -26.01
CA ALA A 352 -21.19 -44.98 -25.89
C ALA A 352 -20.93 -43.54 -25.40
N LEU A 353 -21.09 -42.60 -26.34
CA LEU A 353 -21.42 -41.19 -26.12
C LEU A 353 -22.68 -41.01 -25.25
N PRO A 354 -22.68 -40.13 -24.24
CA PRO A 354 -23.91 -39.57 -23.69
C PRO A 354 -24.31 -38.32 -24.48
N ARG A 355 -25.51 -38.39 -25.06
CA ARG A 355 -26.29 -37.30 -25.66
C ARG A 355 -26.58 -36.21 -24.60
N PRO A 356 -26.52 -34.90 -24.93
CA PRO A 356 -26.89 -33.85 -23.99
C PRO A 356 -28.43 -33.80 -23.80
N PRO A 357 -28.95 -33.56 -22.58
CA PRO A 357 -30.35 -33.22 -22.42
C PRO A 357 -30.60 -31.77 -22.83
N ALA A 358 -31.61 -31.56 -23.67
CA ALA A 358 -32.21 -30.27 -23.94
C ALA A 358 -32.79 -29.69 -22.64
N GLY A 359 -32.22 -28.59 -22.17
CA GLY A 359 -32.72 -27.80 -21.04
C GLY A 359 -33.37 -26.51 -21.55
N SER A 360 -34.67 -26.43 -21.36
CA SER A 360 -35.56 -25.32 -21.71
C SER A 360 -35.16 -23.98 -21.07
N VAL A 361 -35.15 -22.93 -21.90
CA VAL A 361 -35.05 -21.53 -21.51
C VAL A 361 -36.25 -21.16 -20.63
N THR A 362 -36.00 -20.72 -19.40
CA THR A 362 -37.01 -20.04 -18.57
C THR A 362 -36.55 -18.61 -18.36
N VAL A 363 -37.27 -17.67 -18.97
CA VAL A 363 -37.11 -16.22 -18.78
C VAL A 363 -37.76 -15.85 -17.45
N THR A 364 -36.97 -15.44 -16.46
CA THR A 364 -37.51 -14.86 -15.23
C THR A 364 -37.47 -13.34 -15.33
N ALA A 365 -38.66 -12.75 -15.36
CA ALA A 365 -38.90 -11.33 -15.48
C ALA A 365 -38.42 -10.54 -14.25
N THR A 366 -37.89 -9.35 -14.53
CA THR A 366 -37.52 -8.30 -13.59
C THR A 366 -38.75 -7.80 -12.82
N ALA A 367 -38.74 -7.89 -11.49
CA ALA A 367 -39.70 -7.23 -10.63
C ALA A 367 -39.05 -6.00 -9.97
N THR A 368 -39.44 -4.82 -10.45
CA THR A 368 -39.13 -3.51 -9.87
C THR A 368 -39.98 -3.32 -8.62
N GLN A 369 -39.35 -3.11 -7.45
CA GLN A 369 -40.08 -2.65 -6.26
C GLN A 369 -39.77 -1.19 -5.98
N THR A 370 -40.82 -0.38 -6.16
CA THR A 370 -40.95 1.01 -5.76
C THR A 370 -41.27 1.06 -4.27
N VAL A 371 -40.48 1.78 -3.46
CA VAL A 371 -40.84 2.13 -2.08
C VAL A 371 -40.98 3.65 -1.98
N THR A 372 -42.21 4.10 -1.82
CA THR A 372 -42.61 5.48 -1.50
C THR A 372 -42.73 5.64 0.03
N PRO A 373 -42.34 6.78 0.63
CA PRO A 373 -42.31 6.97 2.08
C PRO A 373 -43.58 7.66 2.63
N SER A 374 -43.92 7.39 3.90
CA SER A 374 -44.73 8.26 4.80
C SER A 374 -45.05 7.55 6.13
N PRO A 375 -45.48 8.25 7.21
CA PRO A 375 -45.04 9.57 7.68
C PRO A 375 -44.81 9.61 9.22
N THR A 376 -44.30 10.76 9.65
CA THR A 376 -44.19 11.35 10.99
C THR A 376 -45.36 11.05 11.96
N ALA A 377 -45.02 10.78 13.23
CA ALA A 377 -45.91 11.04 14.36
C ALA A 377 -45.13 11.58 15.58
N THR A 378 -45.33 12.87 15.83
CA THR A 378 -45.00 13.61 17.07
C THR A 378 -45.99 13.26 18.18
N ARG A 379 -45.52 13.07 19.42
CA ARG A 379 -46.20 13.43 20.69
C ARG A 379 -45.31 13.13 21.91
N GLY A 380 -44.95 14.16 22.68
CA GLY A 380 -44.76 14.04 24.14
C GLY A 380 -46.09 14.36 24.87
N PRO A 381 -46.13 14.68 26.19
CA PRO A 381 -45.08 14.60 27.22
C PRO A 381 -45.57 14.00 28.59
N SER A 382 -44.67 14.03 29.58
CA SER A 382 -44.92 14.15 31.04
C SER A 382 -45.26 12.91 31.89
N GLY A 383 -44.51 12.74 32.99
CA GLY A 383 -44.78 11.78 34.07
C GLY A 383 -43.61 11.53 35.04
N ARG A 384 -43.31 12.49 35.92
CA ARG A 384 -42.72 12.28 37.28
C ARG A 384 -43.86 12.51 38.30
N PRO A 385 -43.80 12.15 39.61
CA PRO A 385 -42.65 11.86 40.50
C PRO A 385 -42.78 10.49 41.21
N GLY A 386 -41.76 9.86 41.82
CA GLY A 386 -40.98 10.28 42.99
C GLY A 386 -40.94 9.10 44.00
N ALA A 387 -39.80 8.80 44.61
CA ALA A 387 -39.67 8.19 45.94
C ALA A 387 -38.19 8.02 46.33
N SER A 388 -37.84 8.59 47.48
CA SER A 388 -36.58 8.48 48.19
C SER A 388 -36.33 7.08 48.75
N ALA A 389 -35.06 6.68 48.85
CA ALA A 389 -34.57 5.89 49.99
C ALA A 389 -33.05 6.05 50.14
N THR A 390 -32.68 6.76 51.20
CA THR A 390 -31.35 6.88 51.79
C THR A 390 -31.01 5.60 52.56
N VAL A 391 -29.83 5.00 52.38
CA VAL A 391 -29.14 4.25 53.45
C VAL A 391 -27.63 4.42 53.32
N SER A 392 -27.07 5.18 54.26
CA SER A 392 -25.66 5.16 54.68
C SER A 392 -25.33 3.87 55.42
N ALA A 393 -24.14 3.30 55.18
CA ALA A 393 -23.45 2.48 56.16
C ALA A 393 -21.93 2.70 56.04
N SER A 394 -21.39 3.36 57.05
CA SER A 394 -19.97 3.55 57.32
C SER A 394 -19.44 2.35 58.11
N ALA A 395 -18.26 1.84 57.78
CA ALA A 395 -17.51 0.92 58.64
C ALA A 395 -16.00 1.10 58.45
N THR A 396 -15.41 1.89 59.35
CA THR A 396 -13.98 2.06 59.61
C THR A 396 -13.37 0.78 60.22
N ARG A 397 -12.30 0.23 59.64
CA ARG A 397 -11.19 -0.46 60.34
C ARG A 397 -9.88 -0.30 59.56
N SER A 398 -8.80 -0.04 60.30
CA SER A 398 -7.40 0.12 59.90
C SER A 398 -6.55 -0.64 60.95
N PRO A 399 -5.26 -0.97 60.77
CA PRO A 399 -4.51 -1.45 59.60
C PRO A 399 -3.79 -2.81 59.88
N ALA A 400 -3.25 -3.47 58.84
CA ALA A 400 -2.28 -4.58 58.96
C ALA A 400 -0.96 -4.23 58.25
N PRO A 401 0.21 -4.79 58.66
CA PRO A 401 1.55 -4.30 58.27
C PRO A 401 1.98 -4.76 56.86
N PRO A 402 2.98 -4.09 56.24
CA PRO A 402 3.17 -4.11 54.80
C PRO A 402 3.92 -5.36 54.33
N THR A 403 3.36 -6.04 53.34
CA THR A 403 4.14 -6.96 52.50
C THR A 403 4.81 -6.12 51.40
N ARG A 404 6.14 -6.03 51.45
CA ARG A 404 6.95 -5.41 50.40
C ARG A 404 6.86 -6.27 49.14
N THR A 405 6.09 -5.82 48.16
CA THR A 405 6.24 -6.24 46.76
C THR A 405 7.31 -5.37 46.12
N PRO A 406 8.31 -5.92 45.42
CA PRO A 406 9.24 -5.12 44.62
C PRO A 406 8.45 -4.27 43.61
N GLY A 407 8.69 -2.96 43.63
CA GLY A 407 7.96 -1.98 42.83
C GLY A 407 8.12 -2.27 41.34
N GLY A 408 6.98 -2.48 40.67
CA GLY A 408 6.87 -2.11 39.27
C GLY A 408 6.62 -0.61 39.23
N ASP A 409 7.46 0.13 38.51
CA ASP A 409 7.21 1.52 38.13
C ASP A 409 5.76 1.63 37.62
N PRO A 410 4.97 2.64 38.06
CA PRO A 410 3.68 2.91 37.44
C PRO A 410 3.89 3.22 35.95
N PRO A 411 2.92 2.91 35.07
CA PRO A 411 3.06 3.18 33.65
C PRO A 411 3.31 4.67 33.45
N ARG A 412 4.53 4.99 32.98
CA ARG A 412 4.96 6.29 32.50
C ARG A 412 4.04 6.70 31.34
N ARG A 413 3.05 7.56 31.62
CA ARG A 413 2.16 8.15 30.60
C ARG A 413 2.42 9.64 30.55
N VAL A 414 2.35 10.26 29.37
CA VAL A 414 2.05 11.70 29.26
C VAL A 414 0.71 11.93 29.98
N PRO A 415 0.55 12.94 30.86
CA PRO A 415 -0.64 13.05 31.67
C PRO A 415 -1.83 13.42 30.79
N GLY A 416 -2.87 12.59 30.85
CA GLY A 416 -4.17 12.88 30.22
C GLY A 416 -5.07 13.76 31.09
N GLY A 417 -4.51 14.76 31.81
CA GLY A 417 -5.31 15.65 32.65
C GLY A 417 -4.55 16.74 33.41
N ASP A 418 -3.36 16.44 33.93
CA ASP A 418 -2.52 17.41 34.64
C ASP A 418 -1.43 18.00 33.74
N TRP A 419 -0.91 19.17 34.12
CA TRP A 419 0.27 19.75 33.49
C TRP A 419 1.52 18.97 33.92
N ALA A 420 2.34 18.57 32.97
CA ALA A 420 3.67 18.01 33.25
C ALA A 420 4.64 18.33 32.12
N GLN A 421 5.94 18.14 32.39
CA GLN A 421 6.91 18.13 31.32
C GLN A 421 6.79 16.83 30.53
N VAL A 422 7.05 16.90 29.23
CA VAL A 422 7.00 15.74 28.32
C VAL A 422 8.43 15.38 27.95
N VAL A 423 8.94 14.34 28.60
CA VAL A 423 10.35 13.93 28.54
C VAL A 423 10.54 12.81 27.53
N ASN A 424 11.52 12.95 26.63
CA ASN A 424 11.91 11.90 25.70
C ASN A 424 12.70 10.79 26.41
N ASP A 425 12.32 9.53 26.22
CA ASP A 425 12.99 8.39 26.87
C ASP A 425 14.44 8.20 26.43
N ALA A 426 14.80 8.55 25.18
CA ALA A 426 16.15 8.33 24.66
C ALA A 426 17.14 9.44 25.05
N SER A 427 16.71 10.70 25.00
CA SER A 427 17.59 11.84 25.29
C SER A 427 17.48 12.38 26.70
N GLY A 428 16.37 12.11 27.41
CA GLY A 428 16.06 12.74 28.69
C GLY A 428 15.76 14.24 28.60
N LEU A 429 15.55 14.75 27.38
CA LEU A 429 15.20 16.15 27.12
C LEU A 429 13.69 16.36 27.11
N CYS A 430 13.27 17.56 27.48
CA CYS A 430 11.87 17.96 27.57
C CYS A 430 11.40 18.61 26.27
N LEU A 431 10.13 18.38 25.94
CA LEU A 431 9.41 19.08 24.89
C LEU A 431 9.24 20.56 25.26
N ASP A 432 9.68 21.46 24.38
CA ASP A 432 9.71 22.90 24.67
C ASP A 432 9.33 23.73 23.45
N VAL A 433 8.75 24.90 23.68
CA VAL A 433 8.54 25.91 22.64
C VAL A 433 9.82 26.73 22.53
N ARG A 434 10.38 26.80 21.33
CA ARG A 434 11.66 27.48 21.08
C ARG A 434 11.60 28.91 21.60
N ASP A 435 12.60 29.28 22.40
CA ASP A 435 12.83 30.64 22.91
C ASP A 435 11.63 31.24 23.69
N GLU A 436 10.69 30.40 24.15
CA GLU A 436 9.43 30.81 24.80
C GLU A 436 8.60 31.81 23.97
N GLU A 437 8.71 31.74 22.64
CA GLU A 437 7.95 32.58 21.70
C GLU A 437 6.61 31.91 21.33
N PHE A 438 5.53 32.70 21.31
CA PHE A 438 4.17 32.20 21.11
C PHE A 438 3.48 32.86 19.91
N ASP A 439 4.13 32.77 18.76
CA ASP A 439 3.56 33.06 17.47
C ASP A 439 3.15 31.78 16.73
N LYS A 440 2.20 31.96 15.80
CA LYS A 440 1.67 30.84 15.02
C LYS A 440 2.76 30.24 14.14
N GLY A 441 3.07 28.98 14.39
CA GLY A 441 4.05 28.23 13.65
C GLY A 441 5.42 28.23 14.28
N ASP A 442 5.63 28.80 15.47
CA ASP A 442 6.92 28.68 16.18
C ASP A 442 7.28 27.23 16.45
N ASP A 443 8.58 26.94 16.39
CA ASP A 443 9.10 25.58 16.48
C ASP A 443 8.93 25.00 17.89
N VAL A 444 8.59 23.72 17.92
CA VAL A 444 8.72 22.90 19.12
C VAL A 444 9.99 22.07 18.99
N ILE A 445 10.78 22.08 20.07
CA ILE A 445 12.12 21.49 20.14
C ILE A 445 12.22 20.56 21.35
N VAL A 446 13.36 19.86 21.46
CA VAL A 446 13.81 19.26 22.71
C VAL A 446 14.82 20.17 23.41
N ALA A 447 14.63 20.40 24.71
CA ALA A 447 15.48 21.24 25.54
C ALA A 447 15.82 20.57 26.89
N GLY A 448 16.76 21.17 27.63
CA GLY A 448 17.02 20.73 29.00
C GLY A 448 15.77 20.94 29.86
N CYS A 449 15.41 19.93 30.65
CA CYS A 449 14.21 20.00 31.48
C CYS A 449 14.34 21.06 32.59
N ASP A 450 13.41 22.01 32.61
CA ASP A 450 13.26 23.04 33.65
C ASP A 450 11.82 23.02 34.18
N SER A 451 11.64 22.50 35.39
CA SER A 451 10.33 22.43 36.06
C SER A 451 9.68 23.79 36.29
N GLY A 452 10.45 24.89 36.25
CA GLY A 452 9.95 26.25 36.38
C GLY A 452 9.47 26.88 35.06
N SER A 453 9.79 26.28 33.91
CA SER A 453 9.41 26.81 32.60
C SER A 453 8.00 26.36 32.21
N ALA A 454 7.12 27.33 31.95
CA ALA A 454 5.74 27.06 31.53
C ALA A 454 5.64 26.59 30.07
N SER A 455 6.59 26.95 29.20
CA SER A 455 6.65 26.46 27.81
C SER A 455 6.97 24.97 27.72
N GLN A 456 7.54 24.40 28.77
CA GLN A 456 7.77 22.95 28.90
C GLN A 456 6.61 22.19 29.54
N GLN A 457 5.57 22.89 30.00
CA GLN A 457 4.40 22.24 30.57
C GLN A 457 3.38 21.94 29.48
N TRP A 458 2.99 20.68 29.35
CA TRP A 458 2.01 20.24 28.37
C TRP A 458 0.89 19.43 29.01
N ARG A 459 -0.28 19.47 28.40
CA ARG A 459 -1.43 18.66 28.79
C ARG A 459 -2.19 18.20 27.57
N VAL A 460 -2.58 16.92 27.55
CA VAL A 460 -3.47 16.39 26.52
C VAL A 460 -4.92 16.58 26.95
N ASP A 461 -5.73 17.24 26.12
CA ASP A 461 -7.17 17.39 26.38
C ASP A 461 -8.01 16.23 25.80
N SER A 462 -9.30 16.21 26.10
CA SER A 462 -10.24 15.17 25.62
C SER A 462 -10.43 15.12 24.10
N ARG A 463 -10.02 16.16 23.36
CA ARG A 463 -10.07 16.23 21.90
C ARG A 463 -8.76 15.75 21.25
N GLY A 464 -7.76 15.39 22.06
CA GLY A 464 -6.43 14.98 21.61
C GLY A 464 -5.51 16.16 21.31
N LEU A 465 -5.81 17.36 21.83
CA LEU A 465 -4.92 18.51 21.68
C LEU A 465 -3.84 18.48 22.76
N LEU A 466 -2.57 18.60 22.37
CA LEU A 466 -1.48 18.89 23.32
C LEU A 466 -1.42 20.40 23.52
N VAL A 467 -2.01 20.87 24.60
CA VAL A 467 -2.07 22.29 24.98
C VAL A 467 -0.80 22.67 25.73
N ASN A 468 -0.25 23.86 25.46
CA ASN A 468 0.92 24.38 26.15
C ASN A 468 0.54 25.18 27.42
N GLY A 469 1.39 25.10 28.46
CA GLY A 469 1.16 25.68 29.77
C GLY A 469 1.51 27.16 29.89
N ALA A 470 2.37 27.69 29.03
CA ALA A 470 2.67 29.12 28.98
C ALA A 470 1.54 29.92 28.30
N ASP A 471 0.96 29.39 27.22
CA ASP A 471 -0.24 29.94 26.59
C ASP A 471 -1.22 28.83 26.17
N SER A 472 -2.31 28.70 26.94
CA SER A 472 -3.35 27.69 26.70
C SER A 472 -4.18 27.89 25.42
N SER A 473 -3.99 29.01 24.70
CA SER A 473 -4.56 29.21 23.37
C SER A 473 -3.73 28.53 22.27
N PHE A 474 -2.51 28.07 22.57
CA PHE A 474 -1.63 27.36 21.66
C PHE A 474 -1.55 25.86 21.94
N CYS A 475 -1.60 25.11 20.85
CA CYS A 475 -1.56 23.67 20.80
C CYS A 475 -0.42 23.22 19.90
N LEU A 476 0.14 22.04 20.18
CA LEU A 476 1.06 21.37 19.27
C LEU A 476 0.40 21.20 17.89
N ASP A 477 1.15 21.45 16.84
CA ASP A 477 0.71 21.41 15.45
C ASP A 477 1.73 20.62 14.61
N SER A 478 1.19 19.69 13.82
CA SER A 478 1.96 18.91 12.85
C SER A 478 2.20 19.66 11.53
N ARG A 479 1.84 20.94 11.44
CA ARG A 479 1.98 21.79 10.23
C ARG A 479 1.33 21.22 8.97
N GLY A 480 0.36 20.33 9.16
CA GLY A 480 -0.39 19.63 8.11
C GLY A 480 0.40 18.58 7.34
N ASP A 481 1.63 18.25 7.74
CA ASP A 481 2.47 17.28 7.07
C ASP A 481 3.58 16.74 8.00
N THR A 482 3.83 15.43 7.97
CA THR A 482 4.82 14.78 8.83
C THR A 482 6.27 15.18 8.53
N ASP A 483 6.54 15.77 7.37
CA ASP A 483 7.87 16.18 6.90
C ASP A 483 8.15 17.68 7.15
N ARG A 484 7.26 18.43 7.83
CA ARG A 484 7.42 19.89 8.10
C ARG A 484 7.87 20.25 9.52
N GLY A 485 8.17 19.22 10.31
CA GLY A 485 8.48 19.35 11.73
C GLY A 485 7.25 19.74 12.57
N LEU A 486 7.46 19.92 13.87
CA LEU A 486 6.41 20.34 14.80
C LEU A 486 6.53 21.81 15.17
N GLY A 487 5.38 22.45 15.31
CA GLY A 487 5.28 23.79 15.84
C GLY A 487 4.08 23.96 16.77
N ILE A 488 3.78 25.19 17.12
CA ILE A 488 2.56 25.55 17.84
C ILE A 488 1.58 26.30 16.94
N TRP A 489 0.29 26.13 17.17
CA TRP A 489 -0.76 26.86 16.48
C TRP A 489 -1.96 27.11 17.39
N ALA A 490 -2.81 28.06 17.01
CA ALA A 490 -4.01 28.39 17.78
C ALA A 490 -4.94 27.17 17.90
N CYS A 491 -5.18 26.72 19.13
CA CYS A 491 -6.04 25.59 19.48
C CYS A 491 -7.45 25.70 18.91
N SER A 492 -7.98 26.93 18.77
CA SER A 492 -9.29 27.19 18.17
C SER A 492 -9.40 26.73 16.71
N SER A 493 -8.28 26.54 16.02
CA SER A 493 -8.27 26.02 14.64
C SER A 493 -8.70 24.55 14.56
N VAL A 494 -8.87 23.87 15.71
CA VAL A 494 -9.44 22.52 15.79
C VAL A 494 -10.89 22.46 15.27
N GLU A 495 -11.61 23.58 15.27
CA GLU A 495 -12.99 23.65 14.74
C GLU A 495 -13.02 23.89 13.22
N GLY A 496 -11.85 24.06 12.58
CA GLY A 496 -11.71 24.34 11.16
C GLY A 496 -11.26 23.13 10.31
N GLY A 497 -11.04 23.36 9.01
CA GLY A 497 -10.62 22.31 8.07
C GLY A 497 -9.25 21.69 8.34
N ASN A 498 -8.46 22.27 9.26
CA ASN A 498 -7.12 21.82 9.65
C ASN A 498 -7.12 21.10 11.00
N ALA A 499 -8.30 20.69 11.51
CA ALA A 499 -8.45 20.07 12.83
C ALA A 499 -7.50 18.90 13.09
N ALA A 500 -7.27 18.08 12.07
CA ALA A 500 -6.41 16.91 12.18
C ALA A 500 -4.94 17.27 12.47
N ASN A 501 -4.48 18.47 12.10
CA ASN A 501 -3.10 18.89 12.29
C ASN A 501 -2.74 19.08 13.77
N LEU A 502 -3.76 19.44 14.58
CA LEU A 502 -3.63 19.75 16.01
C LEU A 502 -3.96 18.55 16.91
N GLN A 503 -4.50 17.46 16.34
CA GLN A 503 -4.97 16.32 17.10
C GLN A 503 -3.94 15.19 17.09
N PHE A 504 -3.67 14.66 18.28
CA PHE A 504 -2.69 13.62 18.52
C PHE A 504 -3.30 12.46 19.32
N LEU A 505 -2.80 11.27 19.02
CA LEU A 505 -3.06 10.05 19.77
C LEU A 505 -1.83 9.77 20.62
N VAL A 506 -2.01 9.72 21.94
CA VAL A 506 -0.98 9.23 22.85
C VAL A 506 -1.30 7.80 23.23
N ASP A 507 -0.45 6.86 22.84
CA ASP A 507 -0.70 5.45 23.13
C ASP A 507 -0.09 4.98 24.46
N SER A 508 -0.33 3.72 24.81
CA SER A 508 0.12 3.12 26.07
C SER A 508 1.65 3.00 26.20
N LEU A 509 2.40 3.20 25.11
CA LEU A 509 3.86 3.20 25.10
C LEU A 509 4.43 4.62 25.21
N GLY A 510 3.58 5.64 25.39
CA GLY A 510 4.00 7.04 25.46
C GLY A 510 4.33 7.64 24.09
N ARG A 511 3.91 7.02 22.98
CA ARG A 511 4.14 7.58 21.64
C ARG A 511 3.09 8.63 21.33
N VAL A 512 3.53 9.81 20.92
CA VAL A 512 2.67 10.91 20.45
C VAL A 512 2.56 10.80 18.93
N ARG A 513 1.37 10.46 18.42
CA ARG A 513 1.13 10.13 17.01
C ARG A 513 0.17 11.15 16.40
N PRO A 514 0.49 11.83 15.29
CA PRO A 514 -0.38 12.84 14.71
C PRO A 514 -1.59 12.17 14.08
N ARG A 515 -2.77 12.78 14.19
CA ARG A 515 -4.00 12.22 13.60
C ARG A 515 -3.98 12.25 12.07
N ILE A 516 -3.24 13.18 11.45
CA ILE A 516 -3.04 13.24 9.99
C ILE A 516 -2.28 12.04 9.44
N ASP A 517 -1.44 11.39 10.26
CA ASP A 517 -0.74 10.16 9.91
C ASP A 517 -0.43 9.35 11.18
N PRO A 518 -1.39 8.54 11.66
CA PRO A 518 -1.16 7.72 12.84
C PRO A 518 -0.02 6.73 12.63
N GLY A 519 0.39 6.38 11.40
CA GLY A 519 1.48 5.44 11.14
C GLY A 519 2.85 5.91 11.65
N THR A 520 2.95 7.17 12.05
CA THR A 520 4.18 7.79 12.56
C THR A 520 4.08 8.14 14.04
N ALA A 521 5.23 8.38 14.67
CA ALA A 521 5.35 8.85 16.04
C ALA A 521 6.38 9.99 16.09
N MET A 522 6.13 10.96 16.97
CA MET A 522 7.00 12.08 17.24
C MET A 522 8.35 11.60 17.78
N GLU A 523 9.44 12.03 17.16
CA GLU A 523 10.81 11.82 17.64
C GLU A 523 11.69 13.06 17.39
N PRO A 524 12.74 13.26 18.19
CA PRO A 524 13.73 14.31 17.92
C PRO A 524 14.58 14.00 16.70
N ASP A 525 14.87 15.01 15.87
CA ASP A 525 15.81 14.90 14.74
C ASP A 525 17.26 14.70 15.22
N GLY A 526 17.53 15.03 16.49
CA GLY A 526 18.82 14.89 17.15
C GLY A 526 18.68 14.79 18.67
N THR A 527 19.73 14.32 19.34
CA THR A 527 19.74 14.12 20.80
C THR A 527 20.29 15.31 21.59
N ALA A 528 20.62 16.42 20.92
CA ALA A 528 21.14 17.64 21.55
C ALA A 528 20.00 18.62 21.87
N PRO A 529 20.11 19.41 22.96
CA PRO A 529 19.20 20.53 23.20
C PRO A 529 19.11 21.47 21.99
N GLY A 530 17.92 21.96 21.67
CA GLY A 530 17.63 22.78 20.50
C GLY A 530 17.30 21.99 19.22
N SER A 531 17.37 20.65 19.24
CA SER A 531 16.98 19.84 18.09
C SER A 531 15.47 19.98 17.85
N THR A 532 15.11 20.09 16.57
CA THR A 532 13.73 20.04 16.11
C THR A 532 13.17 18.63 16.24
N LEU A 533 11.85 18.52 16.08
CA LEU A 533 11.13 17.26 16.09
C LEU A 533 10.57 16.98 14.71
N SER A 534 10.48 15.70 14.37
CA SER A 534 9.77 15.22 13.19
C SER A 534 8.93 14.00 13.53
N PHE A 535 8.28 13.44 12.51
CA PHE A 535 7.55 12.20 12.65
C PHE A 535 8.20 11.10 11.81
N ALA A 536 8.56 10.00 12.45
CA ALA A 536 9.05 8.81 11.77
C ALA A 536 8.09 7.63 11.96
N THR A 537 8.23 6.59 11.15
CA THR A 537 7.42 5.37 11.25
C THR A 537 7.38 4.86 12.69
N ALA A 538 6.18 4.68 13.23
CA ALA A 538 5.99 4.27 14.61
C ALA A 538 6.60 2.88 14.85
N GLY A 539 7.67 2.83 15.65
CA GLY A 539 8.37 1.65 16.10
C GLY A 539 8.28 1.49 17.61
N THR A 540 9.18 0.68 18.17
CA THR A 540 9.27 0.43 19.63
C THR A 540 10.49 1.10 20.26
N GLY A 541 11.23 1.92 19.50
CA GLY A 541 12.47 2.56 19.95
C GLY A 541 12.21 3.67 20.97
N ASP A 542 13.18 3.85 21.85
CA ASP A 542 13.14 4.81 22.97
C ASP A 542 13.04 6.26 22.47
N ALA A 543 13.55 6.57 21.27
CA ALA A 543 13.48 7.90 20.68
C ALA A 543 12.05 8.39 20.43
N GLN A 544 11.09 7.47 20.30
CA GLN A 544 9.68 7.78 20.05
C GLN A 544 8.80 7.73 21.31
N ARG A 545 9.38 7.36 22.45
CA ARG A 545 8.63 7.22 23.71
C ARG A 545 8.81 8.48 24.54
N TRP A 546 7.70 8.93 25.10
CA TRP A 546 7.62 10.14 25.89
C TRP A 546 6.85 9.87 27.17
N HIS A 547 7.31 10.45 28.27
CA HIS A 547 6.66 10.31 29.57
C HIS A 547 6.46 11.66 30.26
N ALA A 548 5.50 11.72 31.17
CA ALA A 548 5.40 12.82 32.12
C ALA A 548 6.64 12.77 33.04
N GLY A 549 7.35 13.89 33.18
CA GLY A 549 8.51 14.04 34.06
C GLY A 549 8.51 15.35 34.80
#